data_AF-A0A7C4GY24-F1
#
_entry.id   AF-A0A7C4GY24-F1
#
_cell.length_a   1.000
_cell.length_b   1.000
_cell.length_c   1.000
_cell.angle_alpha   90.00
_cell.angle_beta   90.00
_cell.angle_gamma   90.00
#
_symmetry.space_group_name_H-M   'P 1'
#
loop_
_entity.id
_entity.type
_entity.pdbx_description
1 polymer ?
#
loop_
_entity_poly.entity_id
_entity_poly.type
_entity_poly.pdbx_seq_one_letter_code
_entity_poly.pdbx_strand_id
1 'polypeptide(L)'
;MLTTRAVIFYVMVILSILVMFTGVLLYLWPKGPQSGRIEILGFRKDDWRDIHMNLSIILTVVLIIHILENRKCVAYYVKTTIGGTSK
;
A
#
# COMPACT_ATOMS: atom_id res chain seq x y z
N MET A 1 -0.80 19.97 13.96
CA MET A 1 -0.18 18.70 14.42
C MET A 1 -1.14 17.49 14.40
N LEU A 2 -2.48 17.66 14.46
CA LEU A 2 -3.43 16.59 14.10
C LEU A 2 -3.65 16.44 12.59
N THR A 3 -3.66 17.56 11.87
CA THR A 3 -3.90 17.64 10.43
C THR A 3 -2.92 16.80 9.62
N THR A 4 -1.62 16.89 9.91
CA THR A 4 -0.58 16.09 9.22
C THR A 4 -0.81 14.59 9.37
N ARG A 5 -1.13 14.12 10.58
CA ARG A 5 -1.40 12.70 10.84
C ARG A 5 -2.67 12.22 10.13
N ALA A 6 -3.72 13.03 10.14
CA ALA A 6 -4.95 12.75 9.41
C ALA A 6 -4.73 12.69 7.90
N VAL A 7 -3.96 13.64 7.34
CA VAL A 7 -3.59 13.67 5.92
C VAL A 7 -2.81 12.41 5.54
N ILE A 8 -1.78 12.05 6.30
CA ILE A 8 -1.00 10.82 6.05
C ILE A 8 -1.93 9.60 6.05
N PHE A 9 -2.84 9.51 7.03
CA PHE A 9 -3.80 8.41 7.11
C PHE A 9 -4.71 8.33 5.87
N TYR A 10 -5.34 9.44 5.46
CA TYR A 10 -6.20 9.43 4.28
C TYR A 10 -5.44 9.12 2.99
N VAL A 11 -4.23 9.67 2.83
CA VAL A 11 -3.35 9.35 1.69
C VAL A 11 -3.03 7.85 1.67
N MET A 12 -2.70 7.25 2.82
CA MET A 12 -2.45 5.80 2.89
C MET A 12 -3.68 4.99 2.50
N VAL A 13 -4.87 5.34 3.01
CA VAL A 13 -6.11 4.63 2.70
C VAL A 13 -6.39 4.67 1.19
N ILE A 14 -6.30 5.84 0.58
CA ILE A 14 -6.52 6.01 -0.86
C ILE A 14 -5.50 5.19 -1.67
N LEU A 15 -4.21 5.31 -1.34
CA LEU A 15 -3.15 4.54 -2.01
C LEU A 15 -3.35 3.03 -1.84
N SER A 16 -3.77 2.57 -0.66
CA SER A 16 -4.02 1.15 -0.39
C SER A 16 -5.16 0.61 -1.23
N ILE A 17 -6.24 1.38 -1.40
CA ILE A 17 -7.37 1.03 -2.28
C ILE A 17 -6.90 0.93 -3.74
N LEU A 18 -6.09 1.88 -4.21
CA LEU A 18 -5.56 1.87 -5.58
C LEU A 18 -4.61 0.69 -5.83
N VAL A 19 -3.69 0.41 -4.89
CA VAL A 19 -2.78 -0.74 -4.95
C VAL A 19 -3.58 -2.06 -4.93
N MET A 20 -4.60 -2.17 -4.08
CA MET A 20 -5.47 -3.34 -4.03
C MET A 20 -6.22 -3.53 -5.35
N PHE A 21 -6.82 -2.48 -5.89
CA PHE A 21 -7.54 -2.53 -7.17
C PHE A 21 -6.62 -3.00 -8.31
N THR A 22 -5.45 -2.39 -8.46
CA THR A 22 -4.47 -2.76 -9.49
C THR A 22 -3.91 -4.17 -9.27
N GLY A 23 -3.71 -4.58 -8.02
CA GLY A 23 -3.28 -5.93 -7.67
C GLY A 23 -4.33 -7.00 -8.02
N VAL A 24 -5.60 -6.76 -7.72
CA VAL A 24 -6.71 -7.63 -8.12
C VAL A 24 -6.83 -7.72 -9.64
N LEU A 25 -6.72 -6.59 -10.32
CA LEU A 25 -6.75 -6.52 -11.78
C LEU A 25 -5.62 -7.37 -12.41
N LEU A 26 -4.40 -7.25 -11.90
CA LEU A 26 -3.26 -8.04 -12.35
C LEU A 26 -3.36 -9.52 -11.97
N TYR A 27 -3.93 -9.83 -10.81
CA TYR A 27 -4.16 -11.20 -10.35
C TYR A 27 -5.13 -11.95 -11.26
N LEU A 28 -6.21 -11.28 -11.67
CA LEU A 28 -7.21 -11.82 -12.60
C LEU A 28 -6.75 -11.78 -14.07
N TRP A 29 -5.61 -11.16 -14.37
CA TRP A 29 -5.13 -11.04 -15.74
C TRP A 29 -4.84 -12.41 -16.36
N PRO A 30 -5.28 -12.69 -17.60
CA PRO A 30 -5.05 -13.96 -18.27
C PRO A 30 -3.56 -14.35 -18.31
N LYS A 31 -3.27 -15.64 -18.17
CA LYS A 31 -1.89 -16.16 -18.28
C LYS A 31 -1.71 -16.83 -19.64
N GLY A 32 -0.62 -16.52 -20.34
CA GLY A 32 -0.27 -17.15 -21.61
C GLY A 32 0.50 -16.24 -22.58
N PRO A 33 1.01 -16.77 -23.71
CA PRO A 33 1.88 -16.06 -24.64
C PRO A 33 1.25 -14.80 -25.26
N GLN A 34 -0.09 -14.77 -25.38
CA GLN A 34 -0.82 -13.62 -25.93
C GLN A 34 -1.31 -12.63 -24.87
N SER A 35 -1.15 -12.94 -23.57
CA SER A 35 -1.72 -12.12 -22.49
C SER A 35 -1.16 -10.69 -22.42
N GLY A 36 0.07 -10.47 -22.91
CA GLY A 36 0.68 -9.13 -22.98
C GLY A 36 0.16 -8.25 -24.13
N ARG A 37 -0.72 -8.77 -24.99
CA ARG A 37 -1.40 -8.02 -26.07
C ARG A 37 -2.83 -7.61 -25.72
N ILE A 38 -3.36 -8.15 -24.61
CA ILE A 38 -4.68 -7.79 -24.13
C ILE A 38 -4.59 -6.37 -23.57
N GLU A 39 -5.59 -5.56 -23.85
CA GLU A 39 -5.72 -4.22 -23.31
C GLU A 39 -6.96 -4.17 -22.41
N ILE A 40 -6.79 -3.64 -21.21
CA ILE A 40 -7.86 -3.39 -20.26
C ILE A 40 -7.83 -1.90 -19.95
N LEU A 41 -8.94 -1.21 -20.21
CA LEU A 41 -9.07 0.26 -20.09
C LEU A 41 -8.00 1.02 -20.90
N GLY A 42 -7.60 0.49 -22.06
CA GLY A 42 -6.59 1.11 -22.93
C GLY A 42 -5.14 0.91 -22.49
N PHE A 43 -4.89 0.09 -21.46
CA PHE A 43 -3.56 -0.22 -20.97
C PHE A 43 -3.24 -1.70 -21.12
N ARG A 44 -1.99 -2.01 -21.46
CA ARG A 44 -1.48 -3.37 -21.54
C ARG A 44 -1.11 -3.87 -20.13
N LYS A 45 -0.88 -5.17 -20.02
CA LYS A 45 -0.49 -5.82 -18.75
C LYS A 45 0.73 -5.15 -18.10
N ASP A 46 1.72 -4.82 -18.92
CA ASP A 46 2.98 -4.22 -18.44
C ASP A 46 2.73 -2.80 -17.88
N ASP A 47 1.87 -2.01 -18.52
CA ASP A 47 1.50 -0.68 -18.02
C ASP A 47 0.80 -0.79 -16.66
N TRP A 48 -0.16 -1.72 -16.52
CA TRP A 48 -0.82 -1.98 -15.24
C TRP A 48 0.16 -2.45 -14.16
N ARG A 49 1.15 -3.26 -14.53
CA ARG A 49 2.21 -3.72 -13.62
C ARG A 49 3.06 -2.55 -13.15
N ASP A 50 3.43 -1.64 -14.05
CA ASP A 50 4.25 -0.48 -13.73
C ASP A 50 3.47 0.51 -12.83
N ILE A 51 2.18 0.73 -13.12
CA ILE A 51 1.28 1.51 -12.25
C ILE A 51 1.21 0.88 -10.86
N HIS A 52 0.96 -0.43 -10.76
CA HIS A 52 0.88 -1.13 -9.48
C HIS A 52 2.19 -1.03 -8.69
N MET A 53 3.33 -1.20 -9.35
CA MET A 53 4.65 -1.13 -8.72
C MET A 53 4.93 0.27 -8.19
N ASN A 54 4.71 1.31 -9.01
CA ASN A 54 4.92 2.69 -8.60
C ASN A 54 4.02 3.10 -7.43
N LEU A 55 2.73 2.74 -7.47
CA LEU A 55 1.81 2.97 -6.36
C LEU A 55 2.25 2.25 -5.08
N SER A 56 2.74 1.01 -5.20
CA SER A 56 3.20 0.21 -4.06
C SER A 56 4.47 0.80 -3.41
N ILE A 57 5.41 1.31 -4.21
CA ILE A 57 6.59 2.01 -3.71
C ILE A 57 6.17 3.27 -2.94
N ILE A 58 5.30 4.10 -3.52
CA ILE A 58 4.82 5.33 -2.88
C ILE A 58 4.09 4.97 -1.57
N LEU A 59 3.19 3.99 -1.58
CA LEU A 59 2.49 3.52 -0.39
C LEU A 59 3.46 3.06 0.70
N THR A 60 4.52 2.33 0.33
CA THR A 60 5.56 1.87 1.26
C THR A 60 6.28 3.04 1.92
N VAL A 61 6.67 4.06 1.15
CA VAL A 61 7.30 5.27 1.70
C VAL A 61 6.36 5.99 2.67
N VAL A 62 5.08 6.15 2.32
CA VAL A 62 4.10 6.80 3.19
C VAL A 62 3.87 5.98 4.47
N LEU A 63 3.83 4.64 4.38
CA LEU A 63 3.75 3.74 5.54
C LEU A 63 4.93 3.93 6.50
N ILE A 64 6.15 4.04 5.97
CA ILE A 64 7.34 4.31 6.79
C ILE A 64 7.20 5.65 7.51
N ILE A 65 6.81 6.72 6.79
CA ILE A 65 6.58 8.05 7.38
C ILE A 65 5.51 7.98 8.47
N HIS A 66 4.41 7.26 8.23
CA HIS A 66 3.35 7.07 9.20
C HIS A 66 3.83 6.42 10.49
N ILE A 67 4.68 5.39 10.40
CA ILE A 67 5.27 4.72 11.56
C ILE A 67 6.19 5.67 12.32
N LEU A 68 7.04 6.43 11.62
CA LEU A 68 7.96 7.40 12.24
C LEU A 68 7.24 8.53 12.99
N GLU A 69 6.14 9.04 12.41
CA GLU A 69 5.27 10.04 13.03
C GLU A 69 4.55 9.51 14.27
N ASN A 70 4.22 8.21 14.27
CA ASN A 70 3.52 7.53 15.37
C ASN A 70 4.45 6.67 16.25
N ARG A 71 5.77 6.88 16.18
CA ARG A 71 6.79 6.04 16.85
C ARG A 71 6.56 5.81 18.34
N LYS A 72 6.03 6.81 19.07
CA LYS A 72 5.73 6.68 20.51
C LYS A 72 4.57 5.70 20.76
N CYS A 73 3.53 5.77 19.93
CA CYS A 73 2.41 4.84 19.98
C CYS A 73 2.84 3.42 19.60
N VAL A 74 3.68 3.29 18.56
CA VAL A 74 4.26 2.01 18.14
C VAL A 74 5.13 1.42 19.24
N ALA A 75 6.02 2.20 19.85
CA ALA A 75 6.87 1.74 20.94
C ALA A 75 6.05 1.30 22.17
N TYR A 76 4.99 2.03 22.51
CA TYR A 76 4.06 1.66 23.58
C TYR A 76 3.32 0.35 23.26
N TYR A 77 2.81 0.22 22.04
CA TYR A 77 2.14 -0.99 21.57
C TYR A 77 3.07 -2.21 21.64
N VAL A 78 4.29 -2.10 21.10
CA VAL A 78 5.30 -3.16 21.15
C VAL A 78 5.64 -3.52 22.61
N LYS A 79 5.84 -2.53 23.48
CA LYS A 79 6.10 -2.78 24.91
C LYS A 79 4.95 -3.52 25.59
N THR A 80 3.71 -3.22 25.24
CA THR A 80 2.52 -3.84 25.85
C THR A 80 2.27 -5.24 25.32
N THR A 81 2.45 -5.47 24.01
CA THR A 81 2.15 -6.74 23.34
C THR A 81 3.29 -7.75 23.42
N ILE A 82 4.54 -7.31 23.28
CA ILE A 82 5.73 -8.19 23.30
C ILE A 82 6.40 -8.18 24.68
N GLY A 83 6.41 -7.03 25.35
CA GLY A 83 7.08 -6.88 26.65
C GLY A 83 6.38 -7.57 27.81
N GLY A 84 5.18 -8.13 27.61
CA GLY A 84 4.39 -8.78 28.65
C GLY A 84 4.06 -7.79 29.76
N THR A 85 2.82 -7.32 29.83
CA THR A 85 2.34 -6.75 31.10
C THR A 85 2.26 -7.90 32.10
N SER A 86 3.38 -8.15 32.80
CA SER A 86 3.38 -8.77 34.12
C SER A 86 2.56 -7.86 35.02
N LYS A 87 1.27 -8.14 35.07
CA LYS A 87 0.38 -7.75 36.15
C LYS A 87 -0.30 -9.02 36.63
#